data_AF-F0GJP0-F1
#
_entry.id   AF-F0GJP0-F1
#
_cell.length_a   1.000
_cell.length_b   1.000
_cell.length_c   1.000
_cell.angle_alpha   90.00
_cell.angle_beta   90.00
_cell.angle_gamma   90.00
#
_symmetry.space_group_name_H-M   'P 1'
#
loop_
_entity.id
_entity.type
_entity.pdbx_description
1 polymer ?
#
loop_
_entity_poly.entity_id
_entity_poly.type
_entity_poly.pdbx_seq_one_letter_code
_entity_poly.pdbx_strand_id
1 'polypeptide(L)'
;ANSGFPFTRFADLSQTAVVMPDRPSPQELEAYLTMLGHMGEWTGFPALRVQVVRAGEVAALAGGKDLLVIDGASSSPLLAHWRAALPLAI
;
A
#
# COMPACT_ATOMS: atom_id res chain seq x y z
N ALA A 1 -6.07 19.76 -2.40
CA ALA A 1 -5.52 19.56 -1.05
C ALA A 1 -5.94 18.18 -0.56
N ASN A 2 -5.04 17.20 -0.73
CA ASN A 2 -4.93 15.88 -0.06
C ASN A 2 -4.13 14.93 -0.96
N SER A 3 -3.00 15.41 -1.49
CA SER A 3 -2.14 14.72 -2.45
C SER A 3 -1.43 13.52 -1.79
N GLY A 4 -2.17 12.43 -1.61
CA GLY A 4 -1.66 11.16 -1.08
C GLY A 4 -1.72 10.97 0.43
N PHE A 5 -2.44 11.82 1.19
CA PHE A 5 -2.68 11.56 2.61
C PHE A 5 -3.52 10.27 2.78
N PRO A 6 -3.22 9.38 3.74
CA PRO A 6 -2.20 9.49 4.80
C PRO A 6 -0.77 9.11 4.39
N PHE A 7 -0.57 8.48 3.24
CA PHE A 7 0.70 7.85 2.83
C PHE A 7 1.84 8.83 2.51
N THR A 8 1.52 10.10 2.22
CA THR A 8 2.50 11.17 1.94
C THR A 8 2.80 12.05 3.17
N ARG A 9 2.43 11.61 4.39
CA ARG A 9 2.88 12.27 5.64
C ARG A 9 4.40 12.38 5.74
N PHE A 10 5.12 11.39 5.21
CA PHE A 10 6.58 11.35 5.11
C PHE A 10 6.95 11.27 3.63
N ALA A 11 7.80 12.19 3.18
CA ALA A 11 8.12 12.37 1.76
C ALA A 11 8.79 11.14 1.12
N ASP A 12 9.50 10.33 1.91
CA ASP A 12 10.16 9.09 1.49
C ASP A 12 9.28 7.84 1.62
N LEU A 13 8.02 8.01 2.04
CA LEU A 13 7.05 6.95 2.36
C LEU A 13 7.53 5.99 3.45
N SER A 14 8.42 6.43 4.35
CA SER A 14 9.00 5.59 5.40
C SER A 14 7.99 5.02 6.40
N GLN A 15 6.80 5.61 6.51
CA GLN A 15 5.71 5.09 7.33
C GLN A 15 4.69 4.24 6.54
N THR A 16 4.95 3.96 5.26
CA THR A 16 4.03 3.19 4.41
C THR A 16 4.58 1.79 4.14
N ALA A 17 3.68 0.80 4.10
CA ALA A 17 3.92 -0.52 3.52
C ALA A 17 2.89 -0.82 2.45
N VAL A 18 3.36 -1.21 1.26
CA VAL A 18 2.51 -1.71 0.18
C VAL A 18 2.37 -3.22 0.31
N VAL A 19 1.13 -3.69 0.43
CA VAL A 19 0.81 -5.11 0.47
C VAL A 19 0.51 -5.56 -0.96
N MET A 20 1.29 -6.52 -1.45
CA MET A 20 1.16 -7.10 -2.79
C MET A 20 0.79 -8.60 -2.69
N PRO A 21 0.07 -9.16 -3.67
CA PRO A 21 -0.12 -10.62 -3.75
C PRO A 21 1.23 -11.34 -3.91
N ASP A 22 1.30 -12.62 -3.54
CA ASP A 22 2.53 -13.42 -3.67
C ASP A 22 3.08 -13.49 -5.10
N ARG A 23 2.17 -13.46 -6.08
CA ARG A 23 2.47 -13.47 -7.51
C ARG A 23 1.72 -12.33 -8.20
N PRO A 24 2.27 -11.10 -8.19
CA PRO A 24 1.60 -9.96 -8.79
C PRO A 24 1.56 -10.09 -10.30
N SER A 25 0.41 -9.77 -10.86
CA SER A 25 0.18 -9.57 -12.28
C SER A 25 0.92 -8.32 -12.78
N PRO A 26 1.15 -8.20 -14.10
CA PRO A 26 1.68 -6.97 -14.69
C PRO A 26 0.87 -5.73 -14.32
N GLN A 27 -0.46 -5.83 -14.24
CA GLN A 27 -1.35 -4.72 -13.89
C GLN A 27 -1.13 -4.24 -12.44
N GLU A 28 -0.94 -5.16 -11.49
CA GLU A 28 -0.66 -4.80 -10.10
C GLU A 28 0.73 -4.16 -9.95
N LEU A 29 1.73 -4.63 -10.72
CA LEU A 29 3.05 -4.01 -10.77
C LEU A 29 3.00 -2.61 -11.38
N GLU A 30 2.24 -2.43 -12.45
CA GLU A 30 2.02 -1.11 -13.08
C GLU A 30 1.34 -0.16 -12.10
N ALA A 31 0.29 -0.61 -11.40
CA ALA A 31 -0.39 0.16 -10.38
C ALA A 31 0.57 0.59 -9.26
N TYR A 32 1.40 -0.33 -8.76
CA TYR A 32 2.43 -0.04 -7.77
C TYR A 32 3.42 1.03 -8.23
N LEU A 33 4.01 0.86 -9.42
CA LEU A 33 5.02 1.79 -9.93
C LEU A 33 4.42 3.17 -10.25
N THR A 34 3.23 3.21 -10.86
CA THR A 34 2.50 4.44 -11.18
C THR A 34 2.22 5.23 -9.91
N MET A 35 1.71 4.55 -8.89
CA MET A 35 1.40 5.15 -7.61
C MET A 35 2.65 5.70 -6.90
N LEU A 36 3.79 4.99 -6.92
CA LEU A 36 5.03 5.53 -6.36
C LEU A 36 5.54 6.75 -7.14
N GLY A 37 5.39 6.77 -8.46
CA GLY A 37 5.71 7.94 -9.29
C GLY A 37 4.88 9.17 -8.90
N HIS A 38 3.57 9.00 -8.74
CA HIS A 38 2.67 10.06 -8.26
C HIS A 38 3.00 10.52 -6.85
N MET A 39 3.25 9.61 -5.90
CA MET A 39 3.63 10.00 -4.54
C MET A 39 4.97 10.73 -4.50
N GLY A 40 5.93 10.35 -5.35
CA GLY A 40 7.18 11.06 -5.50
C GLY A 40 7.02 12.46 -6.08
N GLU A 41 6.10 12.63 -7.04
CA GLU A 41 5.75 13.94 -7.60
C GLU A 41 5.06 14.83 -6.56
N TRP A 42 4.08 14.30 -5.82
CA TRP A 42 3.35 15.04 -4.79
C TRP A 42 4.23 15.51 -3.63
N THR A 43 5.24 14.73 -3.27
CA THR A 43 6.14 15.03 -2.14
C THR A 43 7.42 15.73 -2.56
N GLY A 44 7.76 15.70 -3.86
CA GLY A 44 9.05 16.17 -4.38
C GLY A 44 10.25 15.29 -4.00
N PHE A 45 10.01 14.07 -3.47
CA PHE A 45 11.06 13.16 -3.01
C PHE A 45 10.77 11.73 -3.46
N PRO A 46 11.76 10.97 -3.97
CA PRO A 46 11.52 9.59 -4.40
C PRO A 46 11.11 8.68 -3.22
N ALA A 47 10.21 7.73 -3.47
CA ALA A 47 9.69 6.80 -2.47
C ALA A 47 10.68 5.72 -2.04
N LEU A 48 11.82 6.13 -1.47
CA LEU A 48 12.97 5.27 -1.20
C LEU A 48 12.80 4.34 0.01
N ARG A 49 11.86 4.64 0.92
CA ARG A 49 11.72 3.94 2.21
C ARG A 49 10.36 3.28 2.40
N VAL A 50 9.57 3.18 1.32
CA VAL A 50 8.40 2.32 1.27
C VAL A 50 8.80 0.86 1.43
N GLN A 51 8.05 0.11 2.21
CA GLN A 51 8.24 -1.34 2.34
C GLN A 51 7.26 -2.07 1.43
N VAL A 52 7.67 -3.15 0.78
CA VAL A 52 6.76 -4.07 0.08
C VAL A 52 6.67 -5.34 0.91
N VAL A 53 5.44 -5.80 1.17
CA VAL A 53 5.15 -7.03 1.92
C VAL A 53 4.10 -7.87 1.21
N ARG A 54 4.06 -9.16 1.54
CA ARG A 54 2.97 -10.06 1.17
C ARG A 54 1.85 -10.04 2.20
N ALA A 55 0.68 -10.50 1.80
CA ALA A 55 -0.50 -10.61 2.67
C ALA A 55 -0.20 -11.37 3.99
N GLY A 56 0.58 -12.45 3.93
CA GLY A 56 0.95 -13.24 5.11
C GLY A 56 1.93 -12.54 6.07
N GLU A 57 2.60 -11.48 5.62
CA GLU A 57 3.63 -10.77 6.40
C GLU A 57 3.05 -9.54 7.12
N VAL A 58 1.81 -9.15 6.83
CA VAL A 58 1.20 -7.94 7.37
C VAL A 58 1.12 -7.95 8.89
N ALA A 59 0.86 -9.11 9.51
CA ALA A 59 0.81 -9.22 10.97
C ALA A 59 2.13 -8.79 11.64
N ALA A 60 3.27 -8.94 10.96
CA ALA A 60 4.56 -8.50 11.47
C ALA A 60 4.73 -6.97 11.46
N LEU A 61 3.86 -6.23 10.76
CA LEU A 61 3.86 -4.77 10.68
C LEU A 61 2.97 -4.10 11.75
N ALA A 62 2.35 -4.88 12.64
CA ALA A 62 1.33 -4.40 13.58
C ALA A 62 1.73 -3.09 14.29
N GLY A 63 0.99 -2.01 13.99
CA GLY A 63 1.10 -0.69 14.62
C GLY A 63 2.21 0.23 14.11
N GLY A 64 3.06 -0.22 13.17
CA GLY A 64 4.24 0.53 12.75
C GLY A 64 4.10 1.33 11.45
N LYS A 65 3.14 0.98 10.58
CA LYS A 65 3.02 1.53 9.22
C LYS A 65 1.57 1.63 8.75
N ASP A 66 1.31 2.63 7.91
CA ASP A 66 0.10 2.74 7.10
C ASP A 66 0.14 1.70 5.97
N LEU A 67 -0.93 0.93 5.84
CA LEU A 67 -1.02 -0.17 4.87
C LEU A 67 -1.75 0.28 3.60
N LEU A 68 -1.11 0.06 2.46
CA LEU A 68 -1.68 0.30 1.14
C LEU A 68 -1.75 -1.01 0.37
N VAL A 69 -2.95 -1.54 0.19
CA VAL A 69 -3.15 -2.86 -0.41
C VAL A 69 -3.39 -2.72 -1.91
N ILE A 70 -2.60 -3.41 -2.71
CA ILE A 70 -2.84 -3.59 -4.15
C ILE A 70 -3.18 -5.06 -4.36
N ASP A 71 -4.40 -5.32 -4.81
CA ASP A 71 -4.90 -6.67 -5.07
C ASP A 71 -5.84 -6.64 -6.29
N GLY A 72 -5.65 -7.57 -7.22
CA GLY A 72 -6.47 -7.75 -8.40
C GLY A 72 -7.51 -8.86 -8.28
N ALA A 73 -7.53 -9.61 -7.17
CA ALA A 73 -8.47 -10.71 -6.97
C ALA A 73 -9.76 -10.24 -6.27
N SER A 74 -10.90 -10.67 -6.81
CA SER A 74 -12.23 -10.47 -6.21
C SER A 74 -12.41 -11.15 -4.83
N SER A 75 -11.41 -11.90 -4.35
CA SER A 75 -11.46 -12.66 -3.08
C SER A 75 -10.12 -12.68 -2.34
N SER A 76 -9.55 -11.51 -2.06
CA SER A 76 -8.40 -11.38 -1.18
C SER A 76 -8.63 -12.02 0.20
N PRO A 77 -7.84 -13.04 0.62
CA PRO A 77 -7.96 -13.62 1.95
C PRO A 77 -7.68 -12.60 3.07
N LEU A 78 -6.78 -11.65 2.80
CA LEU A 78 -6.44 -10.57 3.73
C LEU A 78 -7.63 -9.63 3.97
N LEU A 79 -8.24 -9.14 2.89
CA LEU A 79 -9.41 -8.27 3.02
C LEU A 79 -10.59 -9.02 3.62
N ALA A 80 -10.77 -10.30 3.27
CA ALA A 80 -11.78 -11.16 3.88
C ALA A 80 -11.63 -11.24 5.41
N HIS A 81 -10.40 -11.38 5.90
CA HIS A 81 -10.09 -11.38 7.33
C HIS A 81 -10.42 -10.03 8.02
N TRP A 82 -10.20 -8.91 7.34
CA TRP A 82 -10.45 -7.57 7.90
C TRP A 82 -11.86 -7.02 7.65
N ARG A 83 -12.74 -7.75 6.95
CA ARG A 83 -14.09 -7.26 6.58
C ARG A 83 -14.85 -6.59 7.72
N ALA A 84 -14.76 -7.13 8.94
CA ALA A 84 -15.48 -6.60 10.10
C ALA A 84 -14.84 -5.33 10.70
N ALA A 85 -13.58 -5.04 10.39
CA ALA A 85 -12.79 -3.95 10.95
C ALA A 85 -12.48 -2.82 9.95
N LEU A 86 -12.79 -3.01 8.66
CA LEU A 86 -12.55 -1.98 7.64
C LEU A 86 -13.54 -0.81 7.84
N PRO A 87 -13.05 0.41 8.11
CA PRO A 87 -13.92 1.57 8.32
C PRO A 87 -14.62 2.03 7.03
N LEU A 88 -14.06 1.66 5.87
CA LEU A 88 -14.60 1.98 4.55
C LEU A 88 -14.05 0.98 3.52
N ALA A 89 -14.92 0.48 2.64
CA ALA A 89 -14.57 -0.31 1.46
C ALA A 89 -15.25 0.35 0.26
N ILE A 90 -14.47 0.68 -0.78
CA ILE A 90 -14.91 1.36 -2.01
C ILE A 90 -14.52 0.51 -3.22
#